data_AF-A0A1F8AGK3-F1
#
_entry.id   AF-A0A1F8AGK3-F1
#
_cell.length_a   1.000
_cell.length_b   1.000
_cell.length_c   1.000
_cell.angle_alpha   90.00
_cell.angle_beta   90.00
_cell.angle_gamma   90.00
#
_symmetry.space_group_name_H-M   'P 1'
#
loop_
_entity.id
_entity.type
_entity.pdbx_description
1 polymer ?
#
loop_
_entity_poly.entity_id
_entity_poly.type
_entity_poly.pdbx_seq_one_letter_code
_entity_poly.pdbx_strand_id
1 'polypeptide(L)'
;MAAKLHEDNRKQSWVSGLLKVPLPRRIVTTRKFVAQSLNAVFQSAAYCTPIFYIAAYSKTLGYSDSEGSNFTALRRLDSFFLTTLLSSVPTAGLWVPSTVFGTTNESSGKGLFLGFTILLLLNLPPRKTMSTIPTRNILDAVGKTPCIELRHVVPDGCARVLVKLEGLNPTGSYKDRMARSVIEEAERRGDLRPGMTVVEATGGSTGSSLAFVCAIKGYSFLVVSSDAFAEEKLKTMSAFGATVDIVHSPSGKITPELIPSMRDRAKELSQGGDYYYADQFNNPDVLVGYEGLGRELLEQIPEGIDAFCGAVGGAGMVMGVAQVLKANQPHCWVTVLEPASAPAITKGHGGLHSVEGIGIGFPPPLLNKQLYDSALAVEESESRAMSRRLAKEEGILAGTSTGLNVVAAIELTKQLGPGKVVVTVACDTGLKYVRGNLFTEE
;
A
#
# COMPACT_ATOMS: atom_id res chain seq x y z
N MET A 1 -46.06 30.44 -24.62
CA MET A 1 -46.28 30.52 -23.15
C MET A 1 -45.31 29.59 -22.41
N ALA A 2 -44.03 29.64 -22.80
CA ALA A 2 -42.90 28.88 -22.27
C ALA A 2 -41.66 29.78 -22.12
N ALA A 3 -41.87 31.10 -21.97
CA ALA A 3 -40.82 32.12 -21.92
C ALA A 3 -41.07 33.18 -20.82
N LYS A 4 -41.91 32.87 -19.83
CA LYS A 4 -42.21 33.77 -18.69
C LYS A 4 -42.07 33.10 -17.31
N LEU A 5 -41.46 31.91 -17.28
CA LEU A 5 -41.06 31.18 -16.07
C LEU A 5 -39.53 31.10 -15.91
N HIS A 6 -38.79 31.78 -16.79
CA HIS A 6 -37.32 31.68 -16.87
C HIS A 6 -36.57 32.84 -16.21
N GLU A 7 -37.26 33.79 -15.54
CA GLU A 7 -36.64 35.02 -15.07
C GLU A 7 -36.79 35.32 -13.56
N ASP A 8 -37.65 34.62 -12.80
CA ASP A 8 -37.80 34.86 -11.35
C ASP A 8 -36.97 33.91 -10.45
N ASN A 9 -36.28 32.90 -11.01
CA ASN A 9 -35.51 31.93 -10.22
C ASN A 9 -34.08 32.39 -9.82
N ARG A 10 -33.79 33.70 -9.87
CA ARG A 10 -32.44 34.23 -9.55
C ARG A 10 -32.31 34.98 -8.22
N LYS A 11 -33.31 34.99 -7.34
CA LYS A 11 -33.17 35.59 -6.00
C LYS A 11 -34.00 34.86 -4.93
N GLN A 12 -33.52 33.73 -4.43
CA GLN A 12 -33.77 33.34 -3.04
C GLN A 12 -32.70 32.35 -2.57
N SER A 13 -31.92 32.80 -1.59
CA SER A 13 -30.91 32.02 -0.89
C SER A 13 -31.55 30.79 -0.24
N TRP A 14 -30.95 29.62 -0.44
CA TRP A 14 -31.24 28.43 0.35
C TRP A 14 -30.88 28.70 1.82
N VAL A 15 -31.90 28.90 2.65
CA VAL A 15 -31.75 28.94 4.12
C VAL A 15 -32.25 27.62 4.67
N SER A 16 -31.43 27.01 5.51
CA SER A 16 -31.61 25.72 6.18
C SER A 16 -33.00 25.54 6.82
N GLY A 17 -33.60 24.37 6.61
CA GLY A 17 -34.85 23.97 7.25
C GLY A 17 -34.65 23.67 8.74
N LEU A 18 -34.96 24.63 9.60
CA LEU A 18 -35.04 24.46 11.06
C LEU A 18 -36.52 24.44 11.46
N LEU A 19 -36.99 23.31 12.01
CA LEU A 19 -38.32 23.22 12.63
C LEU A 19 -38.25 23.80 14.04
N LYS A 20 -38.98 24.90 14.31
CA LYS A 20 -39.03 25.55 15.63
C LYS A 20 -40.32 25.15 16.36
N VAL A 21 -40.21 24.47 17.50
CA VAL A 21 -41.34 24.21 18.41
C VAL A 21 -41.10 24.95 19.73
N PRO A 22 -41.91 25.98 20.07
CA PRO A 22 -41.74 26.72 21.31
C PRO A 22 -42.24 25.91 22.51
N LEU A 23 -41.38 25.69 23.51
CA LEU A 23 -41.75 25.08 24.79
C LEU A 23 -41.98 26.15 25.88
N PRO A 24 -43.05 26.05 26.70
CA PRO A 24 -43.28 26.97 27.81
C PRO A 24 -42.13 27.01 28.82
N ARG A 25 -41.74 28.21 29.25
CA ARG A 25 -40.60 28.45 30.16
C ARG A 25 -40.70 27.66 31.47
N ARG A 26 -41.92 27.47 31.99
CA ARG A 26 -42.19 26.70 33.22
C ARG A 26 -41.78 25.23 33.12
N ILE A 27 -41.72 24.67 31.90
CA ILE A 27 -41.42 23.26 31.66
C ILE A 27 -39.89 23.07 31.62
N VAL A 28 -39.20 23.91 30.84
CA VAL A 28 -37.75 23.80 30.60
C VAL A 28 -36.89 24.13 31.82
N THR A 29 -37.44 24.81 32.84
CA THR A 29 -36.73 25.16 34.07
C THR A 29 -36.91 24.13 35.20
N THR A 30 -37.70 23.08 35.00
CA THR A 30 -37.87 22.05 36.05
C THR A 30 -36.63 21.17 36.13
N ARG A 31 -36.20 20.83 37.37
CA ARG A 31 -35.09 19.89 37.59
C ARG A 31 -35.31 18.54 36.89
N LYS A 32 -36.56 18.08 36.80
CA LYS A 32 -36.96 16.86 36.07
C LYS A 32 -36.68 16.97 34.56
N PHE A 33 -37.08 18.07 33.92
CA PHE A 33 -36.85 18.27 32.49
C PHE A 33 -35.37 18.39 32.15
N VAL A 34 -34.60 19.10 32.97
CA VAL A 34 -33.14 19.23 32.80
C VAL A 34 -32.44 17.87 32.94
N ALA A 35 -32.78 17.10 33.98
CA ALA A 35 -32.21 15.77 34.20
C ALA A 35 -32.55 14.78 33.07
N GLN A 36 -33.79 14.80 32.56
CA GLN A 36 -34.21 13.94 31.45
C GLN A 36 -33.61 14.37 30.11
N SER A 37 -33.41 15.67 29.87
CA SER A 37 -32.73 16.16 28.67
C SER A 37 -31.27 15.72 28.65
N LEU A 38 -30.58 15.80 29.79
CA LEU A 38 -29.22 15.29 29.93
C LEU A 38 -29.17 13.78 29.74
N ASN A 39 -30.09 13.02 30.37
CA ASN A 39 -30.12 11.57 30.24
C ASN A 39 -30.46 11.11 28.80
N ALA A 40 -31.34 11.83 28.10
CA ALA A 40 -31.65 11.58 26.70
C ALA A 40 -30.43 11.84 25.78
N VAL A 41 -29.62 12.86 26.09
CA VAL A 41 -28.34 13.09 25.39
C VAL A 41 -27.40 11.91 25.61
N PHE A 42 -27.21 11.45 26.85
CA PHE A 42 -26.36 10.31 27.16
C PHE A 42 -26.86 8.98 26.56
N GLN A 43 -28.17 8.74 26.53
CA GLN A 43 -28.74 7.53 25.93
C GLN A 43 -28.81 7.60 24.39
N SER A 44 -28.96 8.79 23.79
CA SER A 44 -28.92 8.97 22.34
C SER A 44 -27.53 8.67 21.76
N ALA A 45 -26.47 8.95 22.53
CA ALA A 45 -25.11 8.54 22.21
C ALA A 45 -24.90 7.02 22.24
N ALA A 46 -25.81 6.27 22.87
CA ALA A 46 -25.74 4.81 22.99
C ALA A 46 -26.67 4.04 22.02
N TYR A 47 -27.83 4.58 21.63
CA TYR A 47 -28.87 3.77 20.93
C TYR A 47 -29.62 4.43 19.75
N CYS A 48 -29.17 5.57 19.20
CA CYS A 48 -29.73 6.17 17.97
C CYS A 48 -31.29 6.22 17.88
N THR A 49 -32.03 6.41 18.98
CA THR A 49 -33.51 6.47 18.92
C THR A 49 -34.11 7.47 19.93
N PRO A 50 -34.12 8.80 19.64
CA PRO A 50 -34.58 9.79 20.62
C PRO A 50 -36.10 9.99 20.64
N ILE A 51 -36.80 9.76 19.53
CA ILE A 51 -38.14 10.31 19.32
C ILE A 51 -39.25 9.43 19.94
N PHE A 52 -39.05 8.10 19.99
CA PHE A 52 -40.06 7.17 20.50
C PHE A 52 -40.28 7.25 22.02
N TYR A 53 -39.27 7.69 22.77
CA TYR A 53 -39.31 7.63 24.24
C TYR A 53 -40.17 8.72 24.88
N ILE A 54 -40.29 9.90 24.25
CA ILE A 54 -40.88 11.08 24.88
C ILE A 54 -42.43 11.01 24.89
N ALA A 55 -43.05 10.44 23.86
CA ALA A 55 -44.50 10.34 23.77
C ALA A 55 -45.09 9.34 24.80
N ALA A 56 -44.46 8.18 24.97
CA ALA A 56 -44.92 7.13 25.88
C ALA A 56 -44.81 7.52 27.37
N TYR A 57 -43.86 8.40 27.72
CA TYR A 57 -43.61 8.82 29.10
C TYR A 57 -44.45 10.01 29.57
N SER A 58 -45.17 10.68 28.66
CA SER A 58 -45.98 11.86 28.99
C SER A 58 -47.11 11.53 29.99
N LYS A 59 -47.74 10.36 29.84
CA LYS A 59 -48.85 9.95 30.70
C LYS A 59 -48.41 9.52 32.11
N THR A 60 -47.27 8.85 32.22
CA THR A 60 -46.67 8.44 33.51
C THR A 60 -46.12 9.61 34.33
N LEU A 61 -45.93 10.77 33.70
CA LEU A 61 -45.46 11.99 34.36
C LEU A 61 -46.60 12.97 34.75
N GLY A 62 -47.87 12.58 34.54
CA GLY A 62 -49.03 13.35 34.97
C GLY A 62 -49.46 14.47 34.01
N TYR A 63 -48.99 14.45 32.76
CA TYR A 63 -49.43 15.40 31.74
C TYR A 63 -50.78 15.00 31.14
N SER A 64 -51.55 16.01 30.69
CA SER A 64 -52.84 15.78 30.04
C SER A 64 -52.68 15.12 28.66
N ASP A 65 -53.68 14.35 28.22
CA ASP A 65 -53.66 13.68 26.91
C ASP A 65 -53.48 14.71 25.75
N SER A 66 -53.95 15.95 25.92
CA SER A 66 -53.71 17.05 24.97
C SER A 66 -52.25 17.51 24.93
N GLU A 67 -51.55 17.57 26.06
CA GLU A 67 -50.13 17.96 26.10
C GLU A 67 -49.23 16.85 25.55
N GLY A 68 -49.58 15.58 25.79
CA GLY A 68 -48.91 14.43 25.17
C GLY A 68 -49.08 14.37 23.64
N SER A 69 -50.21 14.84 23.11
CA SER A 69 -50.50 14.82 21.67
C SER A 69 -49.57 15.74 20.83
N ASN A 70 -49.05 16.82 21.43
CA ASN A 70 -48.05 17.70 20.77
C ASN A 70 -46.72 16.98 20.49
N PHE A 71 -46.35 15.99 21.31
CA PHE A 71 -45.18 15.13 21.04
C PHE A 71 -45.45 14.12 19.92
N THR A 72 -46.71 13.77 19.71
CA THR A 72 -47.13 12.80 18.69
C THR A 72 -47.25 13.45 17.29
N ALA A 73 -47.44 14.76 17.21
CA ALA A 73 -47.52 15.50 15.94
C ALA A 73 -46.23 15.39 15.08
N LEU A 74 -45.08 15.14 15.71
CA LEU A 74 -43.81 14.84 15.03
C LEU A 74 -43.80 13.48 14.32
N ARG A 75 -44.76 12.59 14.59
CA ARG A 75 -44.92 11.28 13.94
C ARG A 75 -45.59 11.37 12.57
N ARG A 76 -46.27 12.49 12.25
CA ARG A 76 -47.07 12.67 11.02
C ARG A 76 -46.43 13.61 10.00
N LEU A 77 -45.19 14.05 10.20
CA LEU A 77 -44.37 14.56 9.09
C LEU A 77 -43.93 13.34 8.28
N ASP A 78 -44.47 13.23 7.07
CA ASP A 78 -44.44 12.02 6.24
C ASP A 78 -43.08 11.33 6.24
N SER A 79 -43.13 10.04 6.54
CA SER A 79 -42.03 9.08 6.65
C SER A 79 -41.27 8.86 5.33
N PHE A 80 -41.48 9.72 4.34
CA PHE A 80 -40.86 9.70 3.02
C PHE A 80 -39.65 10.66 2.95
N PHE A 81 -39.66 11.79 3.68
CA PHE A 81 -38.58 12.77 3.59
C PHE A 81 -37.34 12.41 4.43
N LEU A 82 -37.51 11.64 5.51
CA LEU A 82 -36.39 11.27 6.38
C LEU A 82 -35.58 10.06 5.84
N THR A 83 -36.23 9.16 5.11
CA THR A 83 -35.62 7.96 4.51
C THR A 83 -34.84 8.26 3.24
N THR A 84 -35.22 9.27 2.46
CA THR A 84 -34.48 9.65 1.24
C THR A 84 -33.16 10.37 1.53
N LEU A 85 -32.99 11.00 2.70
CA LEU A 85 -31.68 11.56 3.09
C LEU A 85 -30.71 10.53 3.70
N LEU A 86 -31.23 9.40 4.19
CA LEU A 86 -30.44 8.35 4.84
C LEU A 86 -29.79 7.35 3.86
N SER A 87 -30.07 7.44 2.56
CA SER A 87 -29.59 6.47 1.55
C SER A 87 -28.57 7.02 0.56
N SER A 88 -28.13 8.28 0.68
CA SER A 88 -27.26 8.90 -0.34
C SER A 88 -25.93 9.46 0.14
N VAL A 89 -25.44 9.09 1.33
CA VAL A 89 -24.07 9.48 1.75
C VAL A 89 -23.37 8.33 2.48
N PRO A 90 -22.44 7.60 1.84
CA PRO A 90 -21.55 6.68 2.53
C PRO A 90 -20.35 7.46 3.06
N THR A 91 -20.48 8.12 4.21
CA THR A 91 -19.30 8.59 4.96
C THR A 91 -19.47 8.30 6.45
N ALA A 92 -18.47 7.61 6.99
CA ALA A 92 -18.31 7.35 8.41
C ALA A 92 -18.17 8.68 9.17
N GLY A 93 -19.29 9.20 9.67
CA GLY A 93 -19.34 10.35 10.56
C GLY A 93 -19.93 9.92 11.90
N LEU A 94 -19.10 9.89 12.95
CA LEU A 94 -19.58 9.74 14.32
C LEU A 94 -20.34 11.04 14.69
N TRP A 95 -21.67 10.98 14.72
CA TRP A 95 -22.50 12.09 15.19
C TRP A 95 -22.41 12.16 16.71
N VAL A 96 -21.58 13.05 17.25
CA VAL A 96 -21.63 13.41 18.67
C VAL A 96 -22.45 14.70 18.79
N PRO A 97 -23.63 14.70 19.43
CA PRO A 97 -24.38 15.92 19.66
C PRO A 97 -23.67 16.76 20.72
N SER A 98 -22.87 17.74 20.31
CA SER A 98 -22.40 18.79 21.22
C SER A 98 -23.45 19.91 21.25
N THR A 99 -24.13 20.03 22.39
CA THR A 99 -25.12 21.09 22.60
C THR A 99 -24.40 22.34 23.10
N VAL A 100 -24.29 23.39 22.29
CA VAL A 100 -23.77 24.69 22.74
C VAL A 100 -24.93 25.48 23.37
N PHE A 101 -24.80 25.82 24.65
CA PHE A 101 -25.67 26.79 25.30
C PHE A 101 -25.11 28.19 25.10
N GLY A 102 -25.74 29.00 24.23
CA GLY A 102 -25.45 30.42 24.06
C GLY A 102 -26.65 31.27 24.48
N THR A 103 -26.42 32.29 25.31
CA THR A 103 -27.42 33.28 25.70
C THR A 103 -27.03 34.64 25.14
N THR A 104 -27.87 35.27 24.33
CA THR A 104 -27.84 36.73 24.15
C THR A 104 -29.25 37.28 24.02
N ASN A 105 -29.46 38.44 24.63
CA ASN A 105 -30.71 39.15 24.73
C ASN A 105 -30.44 40.59 24.31
N GLU A 106 -31.05 41.07 23.24
CA GLU A 106 -31.23 42.51 23.07
C GLU A 106 -32.68 42.80 22.64
N SER A 107 -33.43 43.28 23.63
CA SER A 107 -34.73 43.98 23.57
C SER A 107 -36.07 43.21 23.57
N SER A 108 -36.14 41.87 23.64
CA SER A 108 -37.36 41.16 24.15
C SER A 108 -37.20 39.69 24.61
N GLY A 109 -36.01 39.09 24.48
CA GLY A 109 -35.45 38.13 25.46
C GLY A 109 -36.18 36.82 25.83
N LYS A 110 -37.02 36.23 24.98
CA LYS A 110 -37.58 34.87 25.24
C LYS A 110 -37.48 33.94 24.03
N GLY A 111 -36.43 33.12 24.03
CA GLY A 111 -36.30 31.91 23.22
C GLY A 111 -34.97 31.22 23.49
N LEU A 112 -34.99 30.01 24.07
CA LEU A 112 -33.80 29.17 24.16
C LEU A 112 -33.63 28.48 22.81
N PHE A 113 -32.50 28.69 22.14
CA PHE A 113 -32.18 28.01 20.88
C PHE A 113 -31.40 26.73 21.17
N LEU A 114 -31.84 25.62 20.58
CA LEU A 114 -31.01 24.42 20.45
C LEU A 114 -30.31 24.53 19.10
N GLY A 115 -29.06 25.00 19.11
CA GLY A 115 -28.20 24.97 17.93
C GLY A 115 -27.50 23.63 17.84
N PHE A 116 -27.72 22.89 16.76
CA PHE A 116 -26.87 21.75 16.42
C PHE A 116 -25.66 22.31 15.68
N THR A 117 -24.51 22.35 16.34
CA THR A 117 -23.25 22.56 15.64
C THR A 117 -22.93 21.25 14.91
N ILE A 118 -23.11 21.25 13.60
CA ILE A 118 -22.53 20.19 12.77
C ILE A 118 -21.02 20.41 12.85
N LEU A 119 -20.33 19.58 13.63
CA LEU A 119 -18.89 19.43 13.48
C LEU A 119 -18.69 18.78 12.11
N LEU A 120 -18.59 19.61 11.06
CA LEU A 120 -17.94 19.17 9.83
C LEU A 120 -16.51 18.91 10.28
N LEU A 121 -16.17 17.65 10.54
CA LEU A 121 -14.79 17.21 10.53
C LEU A 121 -14.29 17.56 9.14
N LEU A 122 -13.69 18.75 9.01
CA LEU A 122 -12.99 19.23 7.83
C LEU A 122 -12.16 18.05 7.34
N ASN A 123 -12.57 17.47 6.21
CA ASN A 123 -11.88 16.44 5.43
C ASN A 123 -10.54 16.02 6.05
N LEU A 124 -10.58 15.31 7.17
CA LEU A 124 -9.47 14.49 7.55
C LEU A 124 -9.56 13.39 6.48
N PRO A 125 -8.56 13.28 5.58
CA PRO A 125 -8.58 12.19 4.62
C PRO A 125 -8.85 10.93 5.43
N PRO A 126 -9.80 10.06 5.00
CA PRO A 126 -10.06 8.84 5.74
C PRO A 126 -8.70 8.21 5.98
N ARG A 127 -8.28 8.09 7.24
CA ARG A 127 -7.17 7.17 7.55
C ARG A 127 -7.70 5.86 7.02
N LYS A 128 -7.19 5.43 5.86
CA LYS A 128 -7.42 4.10 5.31
C LYS A 128 -6.85 3.17 6.37
N THR A 129 -7.64 2.85 7.39
CA THR A 129 -7.36 1.75 8.28
C THR A 129 -7.19 0.56 7.36
N MET A 130 -6.02 -0.10 7.42
CA MET A 130 -5.81 -1.35 6.69
C MET A 130 -7.09 -2.17 6.83
N SER A 131 -7.64 -2.60 5.69
CA SER A 131 -8.87 -3.40 5.64
C SER A 131 -8.79 -4.48 6.72
N THR A 132 -9.62 -4.35 7.75
CA THR A 132 -9.76 -5.33 8.84
C THR A 132 -10.51 -6.58 8.40
N ILE A 133 -10.85 -6.68 7.11
CA ILE A 133 -11.46 -7.86 6.50
C ILE A 133 -10.33 -8.87 6.24
N PRO A 134 -10.44 -10.11 6.75
CA PRO A 134 -9.49 -11.18 6.44
C PRO A 134 -9.33 -11.37 4.93
N THR A 135 -8.09 -11.53 4.47
CA THR A 135 -7.82 -11.91 3.07
C THR A 135 -8.36 -13.30 2.79
N ARG A 136 -9.00 -13.50 1.64
CA ARG A 136 -9.56 -14.80 1.23
C ARG A 136 -8.54 -15.68 0.52
N ASN A 137 -7.51 -15.07 -0.05
CA ASN A 137 -6.43 -15.74 -0.76
C ASN A 137 -5.08 -15.20 -0.27
N ILE A 138 -4.09 -16.08 -0.09
CA ILE A 138 -2.73 -15.70 0.28
C ILE A 138 -2.07 -14.78 -0.75
N LEU A 139 -2.47 -14.85 -2.03
CA LEU A 139 -2.01 -13.91 -3.06
C LEU A 139 -2.42 -12.46 -2.76
N ASP A 140 -3.51 -12.23 -2.02
CA ASP A 140 -3.96 -10.89 -1.61
C ASP A 140 -3.08 -10.27 -0.51
N ALA A 141 -2.20 -11.08 0.10
CA ALA A 141 -1.17 -10.62 1.03
C ALA A 141 0.11 -10.15 0.30
N VAL A 142 0.20 -10.32 -1.02
CA VAL A 142 1.28 -9.71 -1.82
C VAL A 142 1.05 -8.21 -1.92
N GLY A 143 2.09 -7.45 -1.60
CA GLY A 143 2.08 -5.99 -1.57
C GLY A 143 1.51 -5.40 -0.28
N LYS A 144 1.11 -4.13 -0.33
CA LYS A 144 0.70 -3.33 0.83
C LYS A 144 1.72 -3.37 1.98
N THR A 145 3.00 -3.51 1.62
CA THR A 145 4.10 -3.58 2.58
C THR A 145 4.29 -2.22 3.27
N PRO A 146 4.76 -2.19 4.51
CA PRO A 146 5.05 -0.93 5.18
C PRO A 146 6.24 -0.21 4.52
N CYS A 147 6.22 1.12 4.56
CA CYS A 147 7.37 1.96 4.27
C CYS A 147 7.78 2.64 5.57
N ILE A 148 9.05 2.52 5.93
CA ILE A 148 9.55 2.98 7.23
C ILE A 148 10.70 3.97 7.07
N GLU A 149 10.74 4.97 7.93
CA GLU A 149 11.82 5.95 7.97
C GLU A 149 12.99 5.43 8.81
N LEU A 150 14.20 5.46 8.24
CA LEU A 150 15.43 5.13 8.95
C LEU A 150 15.81 6.27 9.89
N ARG A 151 16.37 5.94 11.07
CA ARG A 151 16.61 6.92 12.13
C ARG A 151 18.04 6.95 12.65
N HIS A 152 18.75 5.84 12.58
CA HIS A 152 20.05 5.64 13.23
C HIS A 152 21.17 5.55 12.20
N VAL A 153 20.92 4.95 11.03
CA VAL A 153 21.97 4.79 10.02
C VAL A 153 22.18 6.03 9.14
N VAL A 154 21.19 6.94 9.13
CA VAL A 154 21.22 8.19 8.35
C VAL A 154 21.91 9.28 9.19
N PRO A 155 22.98 9.93 8.70
CA PRO A 155 23.65 11.01 9.44
C PRO A 155 22.76 12.24 9.65
N ASP A 156 23.02 12.99 10.71
CA ASP A 156 22.35 14.26 11.00
C ASP A 156 22.51 15.28 9.86
N GLY A 157 21.49 16.11 9.66
CA GLY A 157 21.49 17.16 8.63
C GLY A 157 21.25 16.67 7.20
N CYS A 158 21.03 15.36 7.00
CA CYS A 158 20.68 14.77 5.70
C CYS A 158 19.17 14.84 5.41
N ALA A 159 18.81 14.57 4.15
CA ALA A 159 17.43 14.23 3.78
C ALA A 159 16.92 12.99 4.54
N ARG A 160 15.60 12.81 4.61
CA ARG A 160 14.97 11.62 5.18
C ARG A 160 15.16 10.43 4.25
N VAL A 161 15.44 9.25 4.80
CA VAL A 161 15.47 7.99 4.04
C VAL A 161 14.30 7.11 4.46
N LEU A 162 13.44 6.77 3.51
CA LEU A 162 12.34 5.83 3.70
C LEU A 162 12.63 4.53 2.93
N VAL A 163 12.35 3.40 3.57
CA VAL A 163 12.60 2.06 3.02
C VAL A 163 11.29 1.29 2.94
N LYS A 164 10.93 0.86 1.74
CA LYS A 164 9.78 -0.02 1.46
C LYS A 164 10.14 -1.47 1.78
N LEU A 165 9.48 -2.09 2.76
CA LEU A 165 9.84 -3.40 3.31
C LEU A 165 9.26 -4.57 2.51
N GLU A 166 9.81 -4.84 1.33
CA GLU A 166 9.36 -5.91 0.46
C GLU A 166 9.76 -7.33 0.92
N GLY A 167 10.66 -7.43 1.90
CA GLY A 167 10.92 -8.67 2.63
C GLY A 167 9.74 -9.19 3.45
N LEU A 168 8.64 -8.45 3.55
CA LEU A 168 7.41 -8.84 4.26
C LEU A 168 6.32 -9.43 3.35
N ASN A 169 6.59 -9.58 2.05
CA ASN A 169 5.72 -10.37 1.18
C ASN A 169 5.75 -11.87 1.57
N PRO A 170 4.76 -12.69 1.16
CA PRO A 170 4.63 -14.09 1.59
C PRO A 170 5.89 -14.97 1.45
N THR A 171 6.66 -14.84 0.38
CA THR A 171 7.92 -15.61 0.19
C THR A 171 9.16 -14.86 0.73
N GLY A 172 8.94 -13.73 1.39
CA GLY A 172 9.97 -12.88 1.96
C GLY A 172 10.74 -12.07 0.92
N SER A 173 10.14 -11.67 -0.21
CA SER A 173 10.78 -10.76 -1.16
C SER A 173 9.82 -10.04 -2.10
N TYR A 174 10.31 -8.95 -2.70
CA TYR A 174 9.65 -8.18 -3.75
C TYR A 174 9.32 -8.98 -5.03
N LYS A 175 9.85 -10.21 -5.20
CA LYS A 175 9.57 -11.03 -6.39
C LYS A 175 8.15 -11.58 -6.43
N ASP A 176 7.44 -11.59 -5.30
CA ASP A 176 6.03 -12.00 -5.25
C ASP A 176 5.15 -11.12 -6.13
N ARG A 177 5.47 -9.82 -6.22
CA ARG A 177 4.76 -8.87 -7.07
C ARG A 177 4.85 -9.24 -8.54
N MET A 178 6.06 -9.49 -9.04
CA MET A 178 6.26 -9.81 -10.45
C MET A 178 5.79 -11.21 -10.80
N ALA A 179 5.94 -12.18 -9.89
CA ALA A 179 5.43 -13.54 -10.12
C ALA A 179 3.91 -13.50 -10.26
N ARG A 180 3.22 -12.73 -9.41
CA ARG A 180 1.78 -12.54 -9.50
C ARG A 180 1.38 -11.89 -10.82
N SER A 181 2.00 -10.77 -11.20
CA SER A 181 1.60 -10.03 -12.40
C SER A 181 1.90 -10.79 -13.69
N VAL A 182 3.05 -11.45 -13.79
CA VAL A 182 3.40 -12.27 -14.97
C VAL A 182 2.35 -13.35 -15.21
N ILE A 183 1.91 -14.04 -14.15
CA ILE A 183 0.90 -15.09 -14.27
C ILE A 183 -0.49 -14.49 -14.58
N GLU A 184 -0.92 -13.47 -13.85
CA GLU A 184 -2.25 -12.86 -14.03
C GLU A 184 -2.41 -12.19 -15.39
N GLU A 185 -1.37 -11.56 -15.91
CA GLU A 185 -1.42 -10.93 -17.24
C GLU A 185 -1.41 -11.96 -18.37
N ALA A 186 -0.65 -13.06 -18.21
CA ALA A 186 -0.69 -14.19 -19.14
C ALA A 186 -2.07 -14.87 -19.17
N GLU A 187 -2.70 -15.04 -18.01
CA GLU A 187 -4.10 -15.52 -17.90
C GLU A 187 -5.06 -14.57 -18.63
N ARG A 188 -4.92 -13.26 -18.40
CA ARG A 188 -5.79 -12.23 -19.01
C ARG A 188 -5.71 -12.21 -20.53
N ARG A 189 -4.52 -12.45 -21.09
CA ARG A 189 -4.31 -12.55 -22.54
C ARG A 189 -4.68 -13.91 -23.13
N GLY A 190 -4.81 -14.95 -22.28
CA GLY A 190 -5.06 -16.33 -22.70
C GLY A 190 -3.80 -17.08 -23.13
N ASP A 191 -2.62 -16.52 -22.89
CA ASP A 191 -1.31 -17.14 -23.15
C ASP A 191 -1.05 -18.30 -22.18
N LEU A 192 -1.60 -18.19 -20.97
CA LEU A 192 -1.57 -19.22 -19.93
C LEU A 192 -3.01 -19.70 -19.63
N ARG A 193 -3.23 -21.01 -19.67
CA ARG A 193 -4.54 -21.65 -19.52
C ARG A 193 -4.49 -22.78 -18.48
N PRO A 194 -5.61 -23.13 -17.84
CA PRO A 194 -5.67 -24.23 -16.88
C PRO A 194 -5.07 -25.53 -17.45
N GLY A 195 -4.25 -26.20 -16.66
CA GLY A 195 -3.54 -27.43 -17.05
C GLY A 195 -2.19 -27.22 -17.73
N MET A 196 -1.83 -25.98 -18.09
CA MET A 196 -0.49 -25.67 -18.61
C MET A 196 0.56 -25.64 -17.50
N THR A 197 1.83 -25.76 -17.91
CA THR A 197 3.01 -25.69 -17.04
C THR A 197 3.75 -24.38 -17.23
N VAL A 198 4.03 -23.68 -16.13
CA VAL A 198 4.90 -22.50 -16.13
C VAL A 198 6.35 -22.94 -16.05
N VAL A 199 7.22 -22.33 -16.85
CA VAL A 199 8.66 -22.61 -16.90
C VAL A 199 9.44 -21.34 -16.60
N GLU A 200 10.52 -21.44 -15.81
CA GLU A 200 11.46 -20.34 -15.57
C GLU A 200 12.87 -20.86 -15.30
N ALA A 201 13.90 -20.11 -15.71
CA ALA A 201 15.30 -20.37 -15.36
C ALA A 201 15.76 -19.44 -14.23
N THR A 202 15.94 -19.95 -13.01
CA THR A 202 16.33 -19.12 -11.87
C THR A 202 16.82 -19.93 -10.67
N GLY A 203 17.82 -19.41 -9.96
CA GLY A 203 18.29 -19.92 -8.68
C GLY A 203 17.88 -19.11 -7.47
N GLY A 204 16.97 -18.14 -7.62
CA GLY A 204 16.72 -17.08 -6.64
C GLY A 204 15.26 -16.92 -6.24
N SER A 205 14.96 -15.76 -5.64
CA SER A 205 13.62 -15.41 -5.16
C SER A 205 12.52 -15.50 -6.23
N THR A 206 12.85 -15.29 -7.52
CA THR A 206 11.88 -15.44 -8.62
C THR A 206 11.28 -16.84 -8.67
N GLY A 207 12.09 -17.89 -8.49
CA GLY A 207 11.60 -19.27 -8.55
C GLY A 207 10.70 -19.59 -7.36
N SER A 208 11.06 -19.14 -6.16
CA SER A 208 10.20 -19.30 -4.97
C SER A 208 8.86 -18.58 -5.14
N SER A 209 8.88 -17.36 -5.67
CA SER A 209 7.66 -16.57 -5.92
C SER A 209 6.77 -17.17 -7.01
N LEU A 210 7.34 -17.64 -8.13
CA LEU A 210 6.56 -18.32 -9.17
C LEU A 210 6.00 -19.66 -8.68
N ALA A 211 6.78 -20.45 -7.95
CA ALA A 211 6.29 -21.69 -7.34
C ALA A 211 5.10 -21.42 -6.42
N PHE A 212 5.21 -20.43 -5.54
CA PHE A 212 4.14 -19.98 -4.66
C PHE A 212 2.87 -19.58 -5.43
N VAL A 213 3.00 -18.75 -6.47
CA VAL A 213 1.84 -18.28 -7.25
C VAL A 213 1.20 -19.44 -8.03
N CYS A 214 2.01 -20.28 -8.67
CA CYS A 214 1.53 -21.44 -9.43
C CYS A 214 0.80 -22.44 -8.54
N ALA A 215 1.30 -22.71 -7.34
CA ALA A 215 0.67 -23.60 -6.36
C ALA A 215 -0.76 -23.15 -6.01
N ILE A 216 -0.96 -21.84 -5.85
CA ILE A 216 -2.27 -21.28 -5.48
C ILE A 216 -3.21 -21.14 -6.68
N LYS A 217 -2.67 -20.89 -7.88
CA LYS A 217 -3.46 -20.78 -9.12
C LYS A 217 -3.70 -22.12 -9.82
N GLY A 218 -3.07 -23.21 -9.36
CA GLY A 218 -3.28 -24.56 -9.90
C GLY A 218 -2.49 -24.85 -11.17
N TYR A 219 -1.34 -24.18 -11.37
CA TYR A 219 -0.42 -24.49 -12.47
C TYR A 219 0.70 -25.41 -11.98
N SER A 220 1.11 -26.34 -12.83
CA SER A 220 2.40 -27.01 -12.65
C SER A 220 3.51 -25.98 -12.87
N PHE A 221 4.56 -26.05 -12.05
CA PHE A 221 5.72 -25.18 -12.20
C PHE A 221 6.98 -26.02 -12.35
N LEU A 222 7.69 -25.82 -13.46
CA LEU A 222 9.00 -26.38 -13.73
C LEU A 222 10.03 -25.26 -13.63
N VAL A 223 10.93 -25.37 -12.66
CA VAL A 223 12.04 -24.43 -12.52
C VAL A 223 13.33 -25.10 -12.95
N VAL A 224 14.02 -24.49 -13.91
CA VAL A 224 15.39 -24.84 -14.24
C VAL A 224 16.30 -24.07 -13.31
N SER A 225 17.07 -24.79 -12.49
CA SER A 225 17.98 -24.26 -11.48
C SER A 225 19.32 -24.98 -11.54
N SER A 226 20.18 -24.78 -10.54
CA SER A 226 21.49 -25.40 -10.45
C SER A 226 21.85 -25.75 -9.00
N ASP A 227 22.66 -26.78 -8.83
CA ASP A 227 23.33 -27.15 -7.58
C ASP A 227 24.40 -26.14 -7.12
N ALA A 228 24.73 -25.14 -7.95
CA ALA A 228 25.55 -24.00 -7.56
C ALA A 228 24.82 -22.97 -6.66
N PHE A 229 23.50 -23.03 -6.56
CA PHE A 229 22.72 -22.13 -5.70
C PHE A 229 22.51 -22.73 -4.31
N ALA A 230 22.24 -21.85 -3.34
CA ALA A 230 21.94 -22.26 -1.97
C ALA A 230 20.80 -23.29 -1.93
N GLU A 231 21.05 -24.40 -1.24
CA GLU A 231 20.13 -25.54 -1.13
C GLU A 231 18.75 -25.14 -0.58
N GLU A 232 18.70 -24.17 0.33
CA GLU A 232 17.47 -23.62 0.90
C GLU A 232 16.55 -23.04 -0.16
N LYS A 233 17.11 -22.44 -1.22
CA LYS A 233 16.31 -21.85 -2.31
C LYS A 233 15.64 -22.94 -3.13
N LEU A 234 16.38 -24.00 -3.45
CA LEU A 234 15.84 -25.18 -4.15
C LEU A 234 14.74 -25.85 -3.32
N LYS A 235 15.01 -26.08 -2.02
CA LYS A 235 14.03 -26.64 -1.09
C LYS A 235 12.78 -25.77 -0.95
N THR A 236 12.92 -24.44 -0.95
CA THR A 236 11.78 -23.52 -0.92
C THR A 236 10.91 -23.67 -2.16
N MET A 237 11.51 -23.76 -3.36
CA MET A 237 10.77 -23.99 -4.59
C MET A 237 10.02 -25.34 -4.55
N SER A 238 10.69 -26.42 -4.16
CA SER A 238 10.06 -27.74 -4.03
C SER A 238 8.98 -27.79 -2.96
N ALA A 239 9.11 -27.05 -1.85
CA ALA A 239 8.10 -26.97 -0.81
C ALA A 239 6.78 -26.36 -1.30
N PHE A 240 6.84 -25.46 -2.30
CA PHE A 240 5.68 -24.95 -3.01
C PHE A 240 5.23 -25.85 -4.18
N GLY A 241 5.78 -27.06 -4.32
CA GLY A 241 5.37 -28.02 -5.34
C GLY A 241 6.05 -27.85 -6.71
N ALA A 242 7.11 -27.05 -6.80
CA ALA A 242 7.88 -26.93 -8.04
C ALA A 242 8.61 -28.24 -8.38
N THR A 243 8.61 -28.60 -9.66
CA THR A 243 9.56 -29.57 -10.20
C THR A 243 10.86 -28.84 -10.51
N VAL A 244 11.97 -29.29 -9.94
CA VAL A 244 13.28 -28.63 -10.09
C VAL A 244 14.13 -29.44 -11.06
N ASP A 245 14.39 -28.89 -12.24
CA ASP A 245 15.36 -29.41 -13.24
C ASP A 245 16.74 -28.81 -12.89
N ILE A 246 17.71 -29.65 -12.55
CA ILE A 246 19.03 -29.22 -12.11
C ILE A 246 20.01 -29.27 -13.28
N VAL A 247 20.51 -28.09 -13.67
CA VAL A 247 21.70 -27.94 -14.50
C VAL A 247 22.93 -27.95 -13.59
N HIS A 248 23.70 -29.04 -13.67
CA HIS A 248 24.87 -29.22 -12.81
C HIS A 248 25.98 -28.22 -13.13
N SER A 249 26.50 -27.55 -12.10
CA SER A 249 27.75 -26.79 -12.19
C SER A 249 28.93 -27.68 -11.82
N PRO A 250 29.90 -27.94 -12.72
CA PRO A 250 31.06 -28.78 -12.42
C PRO A 250 31.88 -28.32 -11.21
N SER A 251 31.85 -27.01 -10.91
CA SER A 251 32.59 -26.41 -9.80
C SER A 251 31.77 -26.27 -8.52
N GLY A 252 30.47 -26.56 -8.56
CA GLY A 252 29.51 -26.22 -7.50
C GLY A 252 29.35 -24.71 -7.26
N LYS A 253 29.83 -23.87 -8.19
CA LYS A 253 29.79 -22.41 -8.11
C LYS A 253 29.12 -21.83 -9.34
N ILE A 254 28.66 -20.59 -9.24
CA ILE A 254 28.12 -19.85 -10.38
C ILE A 254 29.27 -19.55 -11.35
N THR A 255 29.14 -19.97 -12.61
CA THR A 255 30.08 -19.66 -13.70
C THR A 255 29.41 -18.74 -14.73
N PRO A 256 30.17 -18.03 -15.58
CA PRO A 256 29.60 -17.17 -16.63
C PRO A 256 28.62 -17.89 -17.57
N GLU A 257 28.82 -19.18 -17.82
CA GLU A 257 28.04 -20.01 -18.74
C GLU A 257 26.80 -20.62 -18.10
N LEU A 258 26.72 -20.66 -16.76
CA LEU A 258 25.67 -21.37 -16.04
C LEU A 258 24.29 -20.75 -16.31
N ILE A 259 24.17 -19.43 -16.16
CA ILE A 259 22.89 -18.73 -16.38
C ILE A 259 22.42 -18.84 -17.83
N PRO A 260 23.25 -18.60 -18.87
CA PRO A 260 22.91 -18.92 -20.26
C PRO A 260 22.41 -20.36 -20.44
N SER A 261 23.13 -21.35 -19.90
CA SER A 261 22.79 -22.77 -20.04
C SER A 261 21.43 -23.11 -19.43
N MET A 262 21.13 -22.57 -18.24
CA MET A 262 19.81 -22.72 -17.61
C MET A 262 18.69 -22.09 -18.43
N ARG A 263 18.93 -20.91 -19.04
CA ARG A 263 17.93 -20.26 -19.90
C ARG A 263 17.67 -21.06 -21.16
N ASP A 264 18.71 -21.59 -21.80
CA ASP A 264 18.58 -22.40 -23.00
C ASP A 264 17.83 -23.70 -22.70
N ARG A 265 18.12 -24.33 -21.55
CA ARG A 265 17.38 -25.49 -21.06
C ARG A 265 15.91 -25.18 -20.78
N ALA A 266 15.60 -24.05 -20.15
CA ALA A 266 14.21 -23.62 -19.94
C ALA A 266 13.46 -23.37 -21.26
N LYS A 267 14.14 -22.78 -22.26
CA LYS A 267 13.57 -22.61 -23.60
C LYS A 267 13.33 -23.93 -24.30
N GLU A 268 14.26 -24.88 -24.20
CA GLU A 268 14.10 -26.23 -24.75
C GLU A 268 12.88 -26.94 -24.13
N LEU A 269 12.77 -26.93 -22.80
CA LEU A 269 11.67 -27.57 -22.08
C LEU A 269 10.31 -26.92 -22.32
N SER A 270 10.29 -25.64 -22.68
CA SER A 270 9.06 -24.92 -23.02
C SER A 270 8.68 -25.01 -24.50
N GLN A 271 9.36 -25.84 -25.30
CA GLN A 271 8.96 -26.13 -26.68
C GLN A 271 7.69 -27.00 -26.69
N GLY A 272 6.54 -26.39 -26.94
CA GLY A 272 5.25 -27.07 -27.03
C GLY A 272 4.06 -26.14 -26.74
N GLY A 273 2.84 -26.65 -26.91
CA GLY A 273 1.61 -25.86 -26.71
C GLY A 273 1.12 -25.75 -25.26
N ASP A 274 1.69 -26.54 -24.35
CA ASP A 274 1.23 -26.69 -22.95
C ASP A 274 2.16 -26.01 -21.93
N TYR A 275 3.13 -25.22 -22.40
CA TYR A 275 4.08 -24.51 -21.55
C TYR A 275 3.98 -23.00 -21.71
N TYR A 276 4.21 -22.29 -20.61
CA TYR A 276 4.35 -20.84 -20.58
C TYR A 276 5.71 -20.46 -19.98
N TYR A 277 6.60 -19.91 -20.79
CA TYR A 277 7.90 -19.44 -20.31
C TYR A 277 7.76 -18.02 -19.74
N ALA A 278 7.97 -17.87 -18.43
CA ALA A 278 7.74 -16.61 -17.72
C ALA A 278 8.73 -15.50 -18.12
N ASP A 279 9.98 -15.86 -18.41
CA ASP A 279 11.07 -15.00 -18.92
C ASP A 279 11.21 -13.67 -18.18
N GLN A 280 11.62 -13.74 -16.90
CA GLN A 280 11.69 -12.57 -16.01
C GLN A 280 12.54 -11.39 -16.54
N PHE A 281 13.41 -11.62 -17.53
CA PHE A 281 14.31 -10.61 -18.07
C PHE A 281 13.74 -9.86 -19.28
N ASN A 282 12.80 -10.46 -20.01
CA ASN A 282 12.24 -9.88 -21.23
C ASN A 282 10.75 -9.58 -21.10
N ASN A 283 10.06 -10.21 -20.16
CA ASN A 283 8.62 -10.09 -20.03
C ASN A 283 8.20 -8.72 -19.46
N PRO A 284 7.46 -7.88 -20.23
CA PRO A 284 7.03 -6.56 -19.76
C PRO A 284 6.03 -6.63 -18.60
N ASP A 285 5.33 -7.76 -18.39
CA ASP A 285 4.36 -7.93 -17.31
C ASP A 285 5.00 -7.86 -15.91
N VAL A 286 6.33 -8.01 -15.84
CA VAL A 286 7.11 -7.80 -14.62
C VAL A 286 6.91 -6.38 -14.07
N LEU A 287 6.79 -5.38 -14.96
CA LEU A 287 6.67 -3.98 -14.56
C LEU A 287 5.33 -3.72 -13.88
N VAL A 288 4.26 -4.35 -14.36
CA VAL A 288 2.90 -4.22 -13.84
C VAL A 288 2.83 -4.55 -12.35
N GLY A 289 3.51 -5.61 -11.91
CA GLY A 289 3.57 -6.00 -10.49
C GLY A 289 4.21 -4.91 -9.61
N TYR A 290 5.19 -4.18 -10.15
CA TYR A 290 5.91 -3.13 -9.44
C TYR A 290 5.28 -1.74 -9.55
N GLU A 291 4.40 -1.49 -10.52
CA GLU A 291 3.57 -0.29 -10.51
C GLU A 291 2.75 -0.20 -9.21
N GLY A 292 2.25 -1.33 -8.70
CA GLY A 292 1.57 -1.38 -7.41
C GLY A 292 2.43 -0.87 -6.26
N LEU A 293 3.72 -1.22 -6.25
CA LEU A 293 4.69 -0.69 -5.28
C LEU A 293 4.81 0.84 -5.41
N GLY A 294 4.95 1.36 -6.64
CA GLY A 294 5.00 2.81 -6.89
C GLY A 294 3.73 3.55 -6.42
N ARG A 295 2.54 2.99 -6.65
CA ARG A 295 1.27 3.57 -6.18
C ARG A 295 1.18 3.55 -4.66
N GLU A 296 1.60 2.46 -4.02
CA GLU A 296 1.67 2.38 -2.56
C GLU A 296 2.60 3.44 -1.97
N LEU A 297 3.74 3.73 -2.61
CA LEU A 297 4.65 4.79 -2.15
C LEU A 297 3.98 6.17 -2.19
N LEU A 298 3.29 6.50 -3.29
CA LEU A 298 2.54 7.76 -3.40
C LEU A 298 1.42 7.87 -2.34
N GLU A 299 0.77 6.75 -2.01
CA GLU A 299 -0.23 6.73 -0.94
C GLU A 299 0.38 6.87 0.45
N GLN A 300 1.55 6.26 0.68
CA GLN A 300 2.22 6.23 1.99
C GLN A 300 3.03 7.50 2.29
N ILE A 301 3.40 8.26 1.26
CA ILE A 301 4.25 9.46 1.35
C ILE A 301 3.53 10.63 0.66
N PRO A 302 2.42 11.13 1.24
CA PRO A 302 1.61 12.18 0.61
C PRO A 302 2.35 13.53 0.48
N GLU A 303 3.41 13.76 1.26
CA GLU A 303 4.29 14.93 1.13
C GLU A 303 5.13 14.93 -0.16
N GLY A 304 5.28 13.75 -0.79
CA GLY A 304 6.03 13.56 -2.03
C GLY A 304 7.45 13.00 -1.84
N ILE A 305 8.03 12.60 -2.97
CA ILE A 305 9.31 11.90 -3.05
C ILE A 305 10.25 12.70 -3.94
N ASP A 306 11.35 13.20 -3.37
CA ASP A 306 12.35 13.96 -4.12
C ASP A 306 13.29 13.05 -4.91
N ALA A 307 13.62 11.88 -4.35
CA ALA A 307 14.43 10.88 -5.03
C ALA A 307 14.00 9.44 -4.71
N PHE A 308 14.12 8.57 -5.70
CA PHE A 308 13.97 7.13 -5.58
C PHE A 308 15.21 6.43 -6.12
N CYS A 309 15.71 5.42 -5.42
CA CYS A 309 16.80 4.60 -5.93
C CYS A 309 16.57 3.10 -5.72
N GLY A 310 17.12 2.29 -6.62
CA GLY A 310 17.03 0.84 -6.51
C GLY A 310 18.00 0.09 -7.40
N ALA A 311 18.47 -1.05 -6.91
CA ALA A 311 19.41 -1.90 -7.60
C ALA A 311 18.78 -2.66 -8.77
N VAL A 312 19.57 -2.83 -9.83
CA VAL A 312 19.13 -3.42 -11.10
C VAL A 312 19.60 -4.87 -11.19
N GLY A 313 18.63 -5.78 -11.11
CA GLY A 313 18.72 -7.13 -11.66
C GLY A 313 18.13 -7.17 -13.06
N GLY A 314 16.85 -7.56 -13.17
CA GLY A 314 16.09 -7.47 -14.42
C GLY A 314 15.45 -6.10 -14.70
N ALA A 315 15.82 -5.04 -13.97
CA ALA A 315 15.26 -3.68 -14.02
C ALA A 315 13.76 -3.49 -13.70
N GLY A 316 12.93 -4.54 -13.73
CA GLY A 316 11.48 -4.42 -13.61
C GLY A 316 10.98 -3.63 -12.40
N MET A 317 11.60 -3.78 -11.23
CA MET A 317 11.20 -3.03 -10.03
C MET A 317 11.41 -1.53 -10.18
N VAL A 318 12.63 -1.12 -10.53
CA VAL A 318 12.94 0.30 -10.65
C VAL A 318 12.14 0.92 -11.79
N MET A 319 11.96 0.23 -12.90
CA MET A 319 11.20 0.73 -14.05
C MET A 319 9.71 0.83 -13.76
N GLY A 320 9.09 -0.19 -13.15
CA GLY A 320 7.67 -0.15 -12.79
C GLY A 320 7.36 0.95 -11.77
N VAL A 321 8.23 1.12 -10.77
CA VAL A 321 8.10 2.23 -9.81
C VAL A 321 8.30 3.58 -10.49
N ALA A 322 9.36 3.72 -11.31
CA ALA A 322 9.67 4.96 -12.00
C ALA A 322 8.57 5.40 -12.96
N GLN A 323 7.88 4.49 -13.65
CA GLN A 323 6.73 4.86 -14.50
C GLN A 323 5.64 5.56 -13.69
N VAL A 324 5.32 5.03 -12.51
CA VAL A 324 4.31 5.61 -11.62
C VAL A 324 4.80 6.94 -11.04
N LEU A 325 6.05 7.00 -10.56
CA LEU A 325 6.61 8.22 -9.99
C LEU A 325 6.74 9.32 -11.04
N LYS A 326 7.31 9.07 -12.22
CA LYS A 326 7.45 10.08 -13.27
C LYS A 326 6.11 10.60 -13.80
N ALA A 327 5.08 9.76 -13.82
CA ALA A 327 3.74 10.17 -14.25
C ALA A 327 3.03 11.09 -13.23
N ASN A 328 3.28 10.92 -11.92
CA ASN A 328 2.58 11.65 -10.86
C ASN A 328 3.42 12.74 -10.18
N GLN A 329 4.75 12.55 -10.17
CA GLN A 329 5.77 13.40 -9.57
C GLN A 329 6.97 13.50 -10.52
N PRO A 330 6.83 14.20 -11.66
CA PRO A 330 7.86 14.27 -12.70
C PRO A 330 9.19 14.87 -12.22
N HIS A 331 9.18 15.58 -11.09
CA HIS A 331 10.37 16.11 -10.43
C HIS A 331 11.17 15.06 -9.64
N CYS A 332 10.58 13.90 -9.32
CA CYS A 332 11.26 12.85 -8.59
C CYS A 332 12.47 12.36 -9.38
N TRP A 333 13.65 12.44 -8.77
CA TRP A 333 14.89 11.94 -9.33
C TRP A 333 14.97 10.42 -9.15
N VAL A 334 15.25 9.66 -10.20
CA VAL A 334 15.33 8.20 -10.18
C VAL A 334 16.75 7.76 -10.48
N THR A 335 17.35 7.04 -9.55
CA THR A 335 18.72 6.51 -9.67
C THR A 335 18.71 4.99 -9.72
N VAL A 336 19.26 4.40 -10.79
CA VAL A 336 19.50 2.96 -10.88
C VAL A 336 20.83 2.58 -10.25
N LEU A 337 20.88 1.44 -9.55
CA LEU A 337 22.07 1.03 -8.82
C LEU A 337 22.64 -0.30 -9.31
N GLU A 338 23.96 -0.46 -9.19
CA GLU A 338 24.68 -1.69 -9.52
C GLU A 338 25.90 -1.89 -8.61
N PRO A 339 26.49 -3.11 -8.56
CA PRO A 339 27.75 -3.33 -7.87
C PRO A 339 28.93 -2.62 -8.57
N ALA A 340 29.80 -1.97 -7.81
CA ALA A 340 31.01 -1.32 -8.32
C ALA A 340 31.99 -2.30 -9.00
N SER A 341 31.99 -3.56 -8.57
CA SER A 341 32.79 -4.63 -9.17
C SER A 341 32.22 -5.21 -10.46
N ALA A 342 30.95 -4.91 -10.81
CA ALA A 342 30.30 -5.33 -12.05
C ALA A 342 29.47 -4.19 -12.69
N PRO A 343 30.11 -3.07 -13.08
CA PRO A 343 29.46 -1.81 -13.42
C PRO A 343 28.98 -1.75 -14.89
N ALA A 344 28.06 -2.63 -15.26
CA ALA A 344 27.59 -2.78 -16.64
C ALA A 344 26.81 -1.54 -17.15
N ILE A 345 26.11 -0.82 -16.28
CA ILE A 345 25.28 0.34 -16.62
C ILE A 345 26.12 1.62 -16.63
N THR A 346 26.99 1.81 -15.64
CA THR A 346 27.80 3.05 -15.49
C THR A 346 29.07 3.02 -16.34
N LYS A 347 29.73 1.86 -16.48
CA LYS A 347 31.03 1.73 -17.18
C LYS A 347 31.00 0.80 -18.38
N GLY A 348 29.90 0.09 -18.62
CA GLY A 348 29.73 -0.74 -19.82
C GLY A 348 30.46 -2.09 -19.79
N HIS A 349 30.91 -2.56 -18.63
CA HIS A 349 31.53 -3.87 -18.48
C HIS A 349 30.97 -4.63 -17.27
N GLY A 350 30.88 -5.95 -17.39
CA GLY A 350 30.52 -6.83 -16.28
C GLY A 350 31.67 -7.01 -15.29
N GLY A 351 31.49 -7.94 -14.35
CA GLY A 351 32.51 -8.35 -13.40
C GLY A 351 31.96 -9.33 -12.37
N LEU A 352 32.83 -9.81 -11.49
CA LEU A 352 32.45 -10.77 -10.44
C LEU A 352 31.99 -10.01 -9.18
N HIS A 353 30.86 -10.43 -8.64
CA HIS A 353 30.32 -9.93 -7.37
C HIS A 353 29.50 -11.02 -6.69
N SER A 354 29.17 -10.82 -5.42
CA SER A 354 28.31 -11.73 -4.66
C SER A 354 27.06 -11.08 -4.06
N VAL A 355 26.76 -9.82 -4.44
CA VAL A 355 25.44 -9.22 -4.17
C VAL A 355 24.37 -9.97 -4.96
N GLU A 356 23.47 -10.65 -4.25
CA GLU A 356 22.50 -11.52 -4.91
C GLU A 356 21.31 -10.74 -5.49
N GLY A 357 20.83 -11.21 -6.64
CA GLY A 357 19.61 -10.72 -7.28
C GLY A 357 19.77 -9.48 -8.18
N ILE A 358 21.00 -8.99 -8.37
CA ILE A 358 21.34 -7.81 -9.16
C ILE A 358 22.57 -8.06 -10.04
N GLY A 359 22.96 -7.10 -10.90
CA GLY A 359 24.30 -7.08 -11.52
C GLY A 359 24.54 -8.18 -12.56
N ILE A 360 23.60 -8.42 -13.47
CA ILE A 360 23.65 -9.58 -14.40
C ILE A 360 24.74 -9.53 -15.49
N GLY A 361 25.71 -8.61 -15.40
CA GLY A 361 26.85 -8.48 -16.31
C GLY A 361 26.60 -7.66 -17.58
N PHE A 362 25.35 -7.30 -17.87
CA PHE A 362 24.95 -6.42 -18.98
C PHE A 362 23.69 -5.62 -18.60
N PRO A 363 23.42 -4.47 -19.24
CA PRO A 363 22.17 -3.74 -19.04
C PRO A 363 20.95 -4.60 -19.44
N PRO A 364 19.99 -4.87 -18.55
CA PRO A 364 18.88 -5.78 -18.84
C PRO A 364 17.92 -5.19 -19.89
N PRO A 365 17.23 -6.02 -20.69
CA PRO A 365 16.34 -5.55 -21.77
C PRO A 365 15.21 -4.63 -21.31
N LEU A 366 14.71 -4.82 -20.09
CA LEU A 366 13.65 -3.98 -19.52
C LEU A 366 14.16 -2.61 -19.02
N LEU A 367 15.48 -2.38 -18.98
CA LEU A 367 16.02 -1.08 -18.55
C LEU A 367 15.72 -0.01 -19.61
N ASN A 368 14.96 1.01 -19.23
CA ASN A 368 14.62 2.13 -20.09
C ASN A 368 15.29 3.42 -19.62
N LYS A 369 16.20 3.97 -20.45
CA LYS A 369 16.93 5.22 -20.19
C LYS A 369 16.05 6.46 -20.01
N GLN A 370 14.79 6.41 -20.44
CA GLN A 370 13.85 7.53 -20.29
C GLN A 370 13.20 7.58 -18.89
N LEU A 371 13.35 6.51 -18.09
CA LEU A 371 12.70 6.39 -16.79
C LEU A 371 13.64 6.64 -15.60
N TYR A 372 14.94 6.83 -15.83
CA TYR A 372 15.90 7.14 -14.78
C TYR A 372 16.81 8.30 -15.17
N ASP A 373 17.28 9.03 -14.17
CA ASP A 373 18.05 10.26 -14.34
C ASP A 373 19.56 10.04 -14.12
N SER A 374 19.93 9.06 -13.28
CA SER A 374 21.34 8.66 -13.11
C SER A 374 21.53 7.18 -12.76
N ALA A 375 22.77 6.72 -12.88
CA ALA A 375 23.20 5.40 -12.44
C ALA A 375 24.35 5.56 -11.44
N LEU A 376 24.35 4.75 -10.37
CA LEU A 376 25.41 4.74 -9.37
C LEU A 376 25.89 3.30 -9.12
N ALA A 377 27.21 3.16 -9.04
CA ALA A 377 27.84 1.89 -8.68
C ALA A 377 28.27 1.95 -7.20
N VAL A 378 27.97 0.90 -6.44
CA VAL A 378 28.16 0.86 -4.98
C VAL A 378 29.08 -0.29 -4.60
N GLU A 379 29.99 -0.05 -3.65
CA GLU A 379 30.92 -1.06 -3.16
C GLU A 379 30.19 -2.15 -2.37
N GLU A 380 30.51 -3.42 -2.67
CA GLU A 380 29.85 -4.56 -2.03
C GLU A 380 30.18 -4.65 -0.52
N SER A 381 31.38 -4.26 -0.12
CA SER A 381 31.78 -4.23 1.29
C SER A 381 30.91 -3.26 2.10
N GLU A 382 30.65 -2.07 1.57
CA GLU A 382 29.74 -1.08 2.16
C GLU A 382 28.32 -1.59 2.24
N SER A 383 27.84 -2.23 1.16
CA SER A 383 26.53 -2.88 1.11
C SER A 383 26.35 -3.94 2.21
N ARG A 384 27.35 -4.79 2.43
CA ARG A 384 27.32 -5.84 3.46
C ARG A 384 27.36 -5.25 4.86
N ALA A 385 28.25 -4.28 5.09
CA ALA A 385 28.32 -3.56 6.35
C ALA A 385 26.99 -2.86 6.66
N MET A 386 26.36 -2.20 5.68
CA MET A 386 25.06 -1.56 5.85
C MET A 386 23.96 -2.57 6.18
N SER A 387 23.94 -3.74 5.55
CA SER A 387 22.96 -4.80 5.87
C SER A 387 23.05 -5.23 7.34
N ARG A 388 24.27 -5.35 7.89
CA ARG A 388 24.51 -5.64 9.31
C ARG A 388 24.06 -4.49 10.21
N ARG A 389 24.35 -3.24 9.82
CA ARG A 389 23.90 -2.03 10.54
C ARG A 389 22.39 -1.90 10.56
N LEU A 390 21.69 -2.14 9.45
CA LEU A 390 20.23 -2.15 9.40
C LEU A 390 19.64 -3.15 10.41
N ALA A 391 20.20 -4.34 10.51
CA ALA A 391 19.74 -5.34 11.49
C ALA A 391 19.99 -4.88 12.93
N LYS A 392 21.17 -4.33 13.22
CA LYS A 392 21.61 -3.96 14.58
C LYS A 392 21.03 -2.63 15.08
N GLU A 393 20.95 -1.63 14.22
CA GLU A 393 20.64 -0.24 14.55
C GLU A 393 19.18 0.10 14.23
N GLU A 394 18.57 -0.49 13.19
CA GLU A 394 17.19 -0.19 12.77
C GLU A 394 16.20 -1.33 13.04
N GLY A 395 16.69 -2.52 13.43
CA GLY A 395 15.86 -3.72 13.57
C GLY A 395 15.33 -4.26 12.24
N ILE A 396 15.94 -3.89 11.11
CA ILE A 396 15.54 -4.32 9.77
C ILE A 396 16.48 -5.44 9.32
N LEU A 397 16.00 -6.68 9.39
CA LEU A 397 16.74 -7.84 8.92
C LEU A 397 16.54 -8.03 7.42
N ALA A 398 17.49 -7.59 6.59
CA ALA A 398 17.38 -7.58 5.13
C ALA A 398 18.63 -8.11 4.40
N GLY A 399 18.48 -8.50 3.13
CA GLY A 399 19.56 -9.08 2.31
C GLY A 399 20.60 -8.08 1.78
N THR A 400 21.62 -8.61 1.10
CA THR A 400 22.76 -7.82 0.58
C THR A 400 22.34 -6.68 -0.33
N SER A 401 21.45 -6.92 -1.29
CA SER A 401 20.97 -5.87 -2.21
C SER A 401 20.22 -4.72 -1.52
N THR A 402 19.64 -4.96 -0.34
CA THR A 402 19.03 -3.91 0.49
C THR A 402 20.09 -2.99 1.08
N GLY A 403 21.20 -3.53 1.56
CA GLY A 403 22.33 -2.72 2.03
C GLY A 403 22.84 -1.79 0.92
N LEU A 404 22.98 -2.29 -0.30
CA LEU A 404 23.40 -1.51 -1.47
C LEU A 404 22.44 -0.34 -1.74
N ASN A 405 21.15 -0.63 -1.74
CA ASN A 405 20.07 0.34 -1.88
C ASN A 405 20.16 1.45 -0.83
N VAL A 406 20.34 1.09 0.45
CA VAL A 406 20.40 2.06 1.55
C VAL A 406 21.68 2.90 1.53
N VAL A 407 22.83 2.32 1.18
CA VAL A 407 24.08 3.07 1.01
C VAL A 407 23.90 4.18 -0.04
N ALA A 408 23.35 3.81 -1.21
CA ALA A 408 23.08 4.79 -2.26
C ALA A 408 22.03 5.84 -1.86
N ALA A 409 20.98 5.43 -1.14
CA ALA A 409 19.96 6.37 -0.65
C ALA A 409 20.59 7.42 0.28
N ILE A 410 21.44 7.01 1.22
CA ILE A 410 22.17 7.90 2.12
C ILE A 410 23.09 8.83 1.33
N GLU A 411 23.76 8.36 0.28
CA GLU A 411 24.59 9.21 -0.56
C GLU A 411 23.78 10.30 -1.27
N LEU A 412 22.60 9.95 -1.79
CA LEU A 412 21.66 10.92 -2.37
C LEU A 412 21.17 11.94 -1.32
N THR A 413 20.97 11.52 -0.06
CA THR A 413 20.52 12.44 0.99
C THR A 413 21.51 13.55 1.29
N LYS A 414 22.81 13.30 1.16
CA LYS A 414 23.86 14.29 1.38
C LYS A 414 23.84 15.36 0.28
N GLN A 415 23.48 14.98 -0.94
CA GLN A 415 23.39 15.88 -2.08
C GLN A 415 22.13 16.75 -2.04
N LEU A 416 21.01 16.17 -1.59
CA LEU A 416 19.72 16.86 -1.54
C LEU A 416 19.56 17.76 -0.30
N GLY A 417 20.15 17.39 0.83
CA GLY A 417 20.07 18.14 2.07
C GLY A 417 18.75 17.95 2.85
N PRO A 418 18.58 18.65 3.98
CA PRO A 418 17.48 18.44 4.91
C PRO A 418 16.12 18.87 4.34
N GLY A 419 15.04 18.25 4.85
CA GLY A 419 13.66 18.53 4.41
C GLY A 419 13.26 17.80 3.12
N LYS A 420 14.18 17.06 2.51
CA LYS A 420 13.95 16.23 1.33
C LYS A 420 13.64 14.78 1.71
N VAL A 421 13.01 14.05 0.79
CA VAL A 421 12.63 12.64 0.97
C VAL A 421 13.27 11.76 -0.10
N VAL A 422 14.10 10.81 0.34
CA VAL A 422 14.69 9.76 -0.50
C VAL A 422 14.06 8.41 -0.15
N VAL A 423 13.62 7.68 -1.16
CA VAL A 423 12.97 6.37 -0.98
C VAL A 423 13.80 5.27 -1.64
N THR A 424 13.91 4.13 -0.96
CA THR A 424 14.47 2.90 -1.54
C THR A 424 13.71 1.67 -1.04
N VAL A 425 14.18 0.47 -1.42
CA VAL A 425 13.47 -0.80 -1.20
C VAL A 425 14.35 -1.78 -0.43
N ALA A 426 13.79 -2.41 0.61
CA ALA A 426 14.35 -3.61 1.20
C ALA A 426 13.85 -4.83 0.44
N CYS A 427 14.67 -5.32 -0.49
CA CYS A 427 14.31 -6.28 -1.53
C CYS A 427 13.79 -7.61 -0.97
N ASP A 428 14.39 -8.10 0.10
CA ASP A 428 14.06 -9.37 0.72
C ASP A 428 14.47 -9.44 2.19
N THR A 429 13.98 -10.48 2.85
CA THR A 429 14.30 -10.75 4.26
C THR A 429 15.72 -11.29 4.43
N GLY A 430 16.40 -10.81 5.46
CA GLY A 430 17.73 -11.30 5.85
C GLY A 430 17.71 -12.76 6.33
N LEU A 431 16.54 -13.34 6.65
CA LEU A 431 16.42 -14.77 7.00
C LEU A 431 16.99 -15.70 5.92
N LYS A 432 16.94 -15.28 4.64
CA LYS A 432 17.48 -16.02 3.51
C LYS A 432 19.02 -16.12 3.50
N TYR A 433 19.69 -15.33 4.34
CA TYR A 433 21.15 -15.15 4.33
C TYR A 433 21.82 -15.59 5.63
N VAL A 434 21.05 -16.08 6.62
CA VAL A 434 21.56 -16.45 7.95
C VAL A 434 22.55 -17.62 7.91
N ARG A 435 22.39 -18.55 6.97
CA ARG A 435 23.37 -19.64 6.75
C ARG A 435 24.64 -19.14 6.05
N GLY A 436 24.55 -18.03 5.33
CA GLY A 436 25.68 -17.43 4.61
C GLY A 436 26.58 -16.60 5.52
N ASN A 437 27.49 -15.84 4.89
CA ASN A 437 28.46 -15.00 5.58
C ASN A 437 28.01 -13.53 5.76
N LEU A 438 26.74 -13.21 5.52
CA LEU A 438 26.27 -11.82 5.58
C LEU A 438 26.28 -11.29 7.02
N PHE A 439 25.80 -12.10 7.96
CA PHE A 439 25.58 -11.74 9.37
C PHE A 439 26.57 -12.39 10.33
N THR A 440 27.61 -13.05 9.82
CA THR A 440 28.75 -13.46 10.64
C THR A 440 29.64 -12.23 10.88
N GLU A 441 30.12 -12.05 12.11
CA GLU A 441 31.16 -11.05 12.40
C GLU A 441 32.43 -11.40 11.60
N GLU A 442 33.11 -10.39 11.07
CA GLU A 442 34.45 -10.53 10.47
C GLU A 442 35.52 -10.70 11.54
#